data_AF-A0A813F616-F1
#
_entry.id   AF-A0A813F616-F1
#
_cell.length_a   1.000
_cell.length_b   1.000
_cell.length_c   1.000
_cell.angle_alpha   90.00
_cell.angle_beta   90.00
_cell.angle_gamma   90.00
#
_symmetry.space_group_name_H-M   'P 1'
#
loop_
_entity.id
_entity.type
_entity.pdbx_description
1 polymer ?
#
loop_
_entity_poly.entity_id
_entity_poly.type
_entity_poly.pdbx_seq_one_letter_code
_entity_poly.pdbx_strand_id
1 'polypeptide(L)'
;MMQLSRRLGRVGRACLQAAIMATIALSGRRCNDLTWTSAAVASNPRVETSSHRAAWGLRVSPRGESEERISRSEGRSDLLRGFLAASLSLALAAREAATARAEVPERQLIIDETKLVASSTEKYLDGLLRGLQRDTGLKVRVICPPAGIQGDRKAFAEYLRPINKDWGVDSSTLVIVAEERNKKQRNGQQGRPLPLMTIQAGFRLQERFQYRLTQDYLLGCADRFGFPTTVNERGTNESMKAATANVVAVMFSLVDDPNMRYLAPPSEEEVSTILKRHGL
;
A
#
# COMPACT_ATOMS: atom_id res chain seq x y z
N MET A 1 -38.29 -39.99 7.87
CA MET A 1 -36.84 -40.23 7.71
C MET A 1 -36.25 -39.22 6.75
N MET A 2 -35.67 -38.11 7.24
CA MET A 2 -34.63 -37.32 6.55
C MET A 2 -34.26 -36.10 7.41
N GLN A 3 -33.44 -36.31 8.43
CA GLN A 3 -32.64 -35.26 9.09
C GLN A 3 -31.35 -35.89 9.58
N LEU A 4 -30.36 -36.04 8.70
CA LEU A 4 -29.01 -36.48 9.05
C LEU A 4 -28.04 -36.22 7.88
N SER A 5 -27.67 -34.95 7.65
CA SER A 5 -26.47 -34.64 6.86
C SER A 5 -25.95 -33.22 7.10
N ARG A 6 -25.65 -32.89 8.35
CA ARG A 6 -24.82 -31.71 8.69
C ARG A 6 -23.96 -32.02 9.90
N ARG A 7 -22.97 -32.90 9.74
CA ARG A 7 -21.83 -33.08 10.66
C ARG A 7 -20.72 -33.88 9.98
N LEU A 8 -19.95 -33.20 9.13
CA LEU A 8 -18.58 -33.62 8.81
C LEU A 8 -17.67 -32.41 9.01
N GLY A 9 -16.91 -32.47 10.10
CA GLY A 9 -16.05 -31.41 10.59
C GLY A 9 -14.78 -31.22 9.76
N ARG A 10 -14.12 -30.09 10.02
CA ARG A 10 -12.91 -29.55 9.36
C ARG A 10 -11.71 -30.51 9.27
N VAL A 11 -11.76 -31.70 9.87
CA VAL A 11 -10.67 -32.69 9.82
C VAL A 11 -10.65 -33.47 8.49
N GLY A 12 -11.77 -33.57 7.78
CA GLY A 12 -11.84 -34.31 6.51
C GLY A 12 -11.21 -33.64 5.28
N ARG A 13 -10.94 -32.32 5.34
CA ARG A 13 -10.35 -31.59 4.20
C ARG A 13 -8.82 -31.72 4.11
N ALA A 14 -8.15 -31.97 5.23
CA ALA A 14 -6.69 -32.13 5.25
C ALA A 14 -6.25 -33.47 4.61
N CYS A 15 -6.99 -34.56 4.82
CA CYS A 15 -6.66 -35.85 4.20
C CYS A 15 -6.92 -35.88 2.69
N LEU A 16 -7.92 -35.14 2.19
CA LEU A 16 -8.20 -35.10 0.74
C LEU A 16 -7.14 -34.30 -0.03
N GLN A 17 -6.54 -33.29 0.60
CA GLN A 17 -5.53 -32.44 -0.04
C GLN A 17 -4.15 -33.12 -0.10
N ALA A 18 -3.83 -34.00 0.87
CA ALA A 18 -2.63 -34.82 0.83
C ALA A 18 -2.68 -35.91 -0.28
N ALA A 19 -3.86 -36.47 -0.56
CA ALA A 19 -4.03 -37.48 -1.62
C ALA A 19 -3.92 -36.89 -3.04
N ILE A 20 -4.29 -35.62 -3.23
CA ILE A 20 -4.19 -34.94 -4.54
C ILE A 20 -2.74 -34.56 -4.85
N MET A 21 -1.96 -34.14 -3.86
CA MET A 21 -0.55 -33.76 -4.05
C MET A 21 0.36 -34.95 -4.35
N ALA A 22 0.05 -36.15 -3.83
CA ALA A 22 0.80 -37.37 -4.14
C ALA A 22 0.63 -37.83 -5.61
N THR A 23 -0.46 -37.43 -6.26
CA THR A 23 -0.75 -37.86 -7.65
C THR A 23 -0.06 -36.97 -8.70
N ILE A 24 0.23 -35.71 -8.38
CA ILE A 24 0.85 -34.75 -9.30
C ILE A 24 2.38 -34.93 -9.39
N ALA A 25 3.00 -35.54 -8.39
CA ALA A 25 4.45 -35.80 -8.37
C ALA A 25 4.91 -36.94 -9.31
N LEU A 26 4.00 -37.62 -10.03
CA LEU A 26 4.31 -38.73 -10.94
C LEU A 26 4.17 -38.41 -12.44
N SER A 27 3.74 -37.21 -12.81
CA SER A 27 3.66 -36.80 -14.23
C SER A 27 4.83 -35.89 -14.60
N GLY A 28 6.04 -36.43 -14.63
CA GLY A 28 7.15 -35.79 -15.33
C GLY A 28 6.92 -35.84 -16.84
N ARG A 29 6.78 -34.68 -17.49
CA ARG A 29 7.03 -34.55 -18.94
C ARG A 29 7.73 -33.23 -19.25
N ARG A 30 8.91 -33.40 -19.86
CA ARG A 30 9.66 -32.39 -20.61
C ARG A 30 8.85 -31.97 -21.84
N CYS A 31 8.87 -30.69 -22.19
CA CYS A 31 8.80 -30.22 -23.58
C CYS A 31 9.66 -28.97 -23.71
N ASN A 32 10.70 -29.11 -24.54
CA ASN A 32 11.49 -28.03 -25.11
C ASN A 32 10.72 -27.37 -26.28
N ASP A 33 11.29 -26.25 -26.71
CA ASP A 33 11.17 -25.62 -28.02
C ASP A 33 9.86 -24.93 -28.34
N LEU A 34 9.89 -23.60 -28.37
CA LEU A 34 9.21 -22.82 -29.42
C LEU A 34 10.00 -21.53 -29.68
N THR A 35 10.66 -21.57 -30.82
CA THR A 35 11.27 -20.48 -31.59
C THR A 35 10.31 -19.31 -31.81
N TRP A 36 10.79 -18.09 -31.61
CA TRP A 36 10.18 -16.89 -32.18
C TRP A 36 11.14 -16.28 -33.20
N THR A 37 10.75 -16.37 -34.47
CA THR A 37 11.39 -15.71 -35.61
C THR A 37 10.84 -14.30 -35.83
N SER A 38 11.73 -13.48 -36.38
CA SER A 38 11.76 -12.04 -36.60
C SER A 38 10.76 -11.43 -37.61
N ALA A 39 10.82 -10.08 -37.63
CA ALA A 39 10.47 -9.08 -38.68
C ALA A 39 9.09 -8.42 -38.51
N ALA A 40 8.90 -7.10 -38.63
CA ALA A 40 9.62 -6.01 -39.31
C ALA A 40 9.52 -4.71 -38.45
N VAL A 41 10.49 -3.79 -38.34
CA VAL A 41 11.19 -2.91 -39.31
C VAL A 41 10.26 -1.95 -40.07
N ALA A 42 10.12 -0.73 -39.55
CA ALA A 42 9.93 0.56 -40.27
C ALA A 42 10.06 1.70 -39.23
N SER A 43 11.23 2.33 -39.10
CA SER A 43 11.68 3.57 -39.77
C SER A 43 11.52 4.81 -38.89
N ASN A 44 12.65 5.18 -38.23
CA ASN A 44 12.89 6.44 -37.52
C ASN A 44 13.10 7.61 -38.50
N PRO A 45 12.71 8.84 -38.11
CA PRO A 45 13.45 10.04 -38.48
C PRO A 45 14.17 10.65 -37.26
N ARG A 46 15.49 10.44 -37.26
CA ARG A 46 16.57 11.43 -37.10
C ARG A 46 16.13 12.84 -36.63
N VAL A 47 16.44 13.19 -35.37
CA VAL A 47 16.57 14.58 -34.92
C VAL A 47 17.81 14.70 -34.03
N GLU A 48 18.46 15.83 -34.21
CA GLU A 48 19.88 16.10 -34.07
C GLU A 48 20.38 16.15 -32.62
N THR A 49 21.57 15.59 -32.46
CA THR A 49 22.44 15.75 -31.30
C THR A 49 23.07 17.15 -31.30
N SER A 50 22.59 18.05 -30.45
CA SER A 50 23.35 19.24 -30.07
C SER A 50 24.20 18.93 -28.84
N SER A 51 25.48 18.74 -29.13
CA SER A 51 26.57 18.64 -28.17
C SER A 51 26.77 19.99 -27.46
N HIS A 52 26.39 20.08 -26.19
CA HIS A 52 26.98 21.04 -25.26
C HIS A 52 27.59 20.28 -24.07
N ARG A 53 28.87 19.93 -24.25
CA ARG A 53 29.79 19.62 -23.14
C ARG A 53 30.00 20.89 -22.33
N ALA A 54 29.30 21.02 -21.21
CA ALA A 54 29.72 21.87 -20.11
C ALA A 54 30.37 20.97 -19.05
N ALA A 55 31.70 21.01 -19.00
CA ALA A 55 32.49 20.35 -17.97
C ALA A 55 32.29 21.09 -16.64
N TRP A 56 31.46 20.53 -15.75
CA TRP A 56 31.37 20.96 -14.36
C TRP A 56 32.30 20.08 -13.53
N GLY A 57 33.56 20.49 -13.47
CA GLY A 57 34.50 19.99 -12.48
C GLY A 57 34.17 20.57 -11.11
N LEU A 58 33.60 19.75 -10.22
CA LEU A 58 33.45 20.08 -8.80
C LEU A 58 34.06 18.97 -7.94
N ARG A 59 35.38 19.10 -7.77
CA ARG A 59 36.16 19.03 -6.53
C ARG A 59 35.48 18.24 -5.39
N VAL A 60 35.72 16.94 -5.34
CA VAL A 60 35.48 16.09 -4.16
C VAL A 60 36.51 16.46 -3.08
N SER A 61 36.05 17.02 -1.98
CA SER A 61 36.87 17.18 -0.77
C SER A 61 36.83 15.87 0.02
N PRO A 62 37.97 15.24 0.35
CA PRO A 62 37.98 14.11 1.26
C PRO A 62 37.60 14.60 2.66
N ARG A 63 36.44 14.15 3.14
CA ARG A 63 35.96 14.42 4.49
C ARG A 63 36.71 13.48 5.43
N GLY A 64 37.52 14.06 6.30
CA GLY A 64 38.37 13.36 7.25
C GLY A 64 37.59 12.35 8.10
N GLU A 65 38.16 11.15 8.16
CA GLU A 65 37.82 10.10 9.10
C GLU A 65 38.32 10.54 10.48
N SER A 66 37.42 10.98 11.34
CA SER A 66 37.68 11.08 12.77
C SER A 66 37.31 9.75 13.41
N GLU A 67 38.34 8.92 13.63
CA GLU A 67 38.30 7.72 14.47
C GLU A 67 37.93 8.12 15.92
N GLU A 68 36.66 7.97 16.27
CA GLU A 68 36.24 8.09 17.67
C GLU A 68 36.33 6.69 18.32
N ARG A 69 37.45 6.47 19.00
CA ARG A 69 37.68 5.35 19.91
C ARG A 69 36.62 5.38 21.02
N ILE A 70 35.59 4.56 20.90
CA ILE A 70 34.71 4.25 22.04
C ILE A 70 35.40 3.19 22.89
N SER A 71 35.91 3.67 24.01
CA SER A 71 36.45 2.91 25.14
C SER A 71 35.46 1.87 25.64
N ARG A 72 35.91 0.60 25.66
CA ARG A 72 35.32 -0.48 26.44
C ARG A 72 35.36 -0.13 27.92
N SER A 73 34.19 0.06 28.53
CA SER A 73 34.03 -0.07 29.98
C SER A 73 33.49 -1.46 30.28
N GLU A 74 34.40 -2.34 30.68
CA GLU A 74 34.09 -3.52 31.47
C GLU A 74 33.53 -3.06 32.82
N GLY A 75 32.36 -3.57 33.21
CA GLY A 75 31.80 -3.18 34.49
C GLY A 75 30.44 -3.78 34.79
N ARG A 76 30.46 -4.84 35.60
CA ARG A 76 29.41 -5.25 36.53
C ARG A 76 28.27 -6.11 35.99
N SER A 77 28.62 -7.39 35.88
CA SER A 77 27.89 -8.49 36.52
C SER A 77 27.48 -8.15 37.97
N ASP A 78 26.37 -8.71 38.44
CA ASP A 78 25.86 -8.74 39.83
C ASP A 78 24.65 -7.86 40.15
N LEU A 79 23.48 -8.15 39.54
CA LEU A 79 22.16 -7.91 40.16
C LEU A 79 21.11 -8.96 39.73
N LEU A 80 21.51 -10.24 39.72
CA LEU A 80 20.59 -11.38 39.50
C LEU A 80 20.54 -12.27 40.73
N ARG A 81 19.85 -11.83 41.79
CA ARG A 81 19.38 -12.69 42.90
C ARG A 81 18.44 -11.88 43.80
N GLY A 82 17.13 -12.03 43.62
CA GLY A 82 16.18 -11.50 44.61
C GLY A 82 14.77 -11.12 44.19
N PHE A 83 14.22 -11.58 43.05
CA PHE A 83 12.85 -11.21 42.65
C PHE A 83 12.03 -12.41 42.13
N LEU A 84 12.03 -13.54 42.85
CA LEU A 84 11.34 -14.76 42.43
C LEU A 84 10.22 -15.26 43.39
N ALA A 85 9.66 -14.41 44.25
CA ALA A 85 8.67 -14.88 45.23
C ALA A 85 7.42 -13.99 45.45
N ALA A 86 7.08 -13.08 44.54
CA ALA A 86 5.89 -12.21 44.72
C ALA A 86 5.05 -11.98 43.46
N SER A 87 5.15 -12.85 42.44
CA SER A 87 4.59 -12.59 41.10
C SER A 87 3.50 -13.57 40.66
N LEU A 88 2.88 -14.35 41.56
CA LEU A 88 1.81 -15.29 41.19
C LEU A 88 0.38 -14.82 41.45
N SER A 89 0.16 -13.77 42.26
CA SER A 89 -1.21 -13.34 42.62
C SER A 89 -1.73 -12.12 41.84
N LEU A 90 -0.92 -11.53 40.96
CA LEU A 90 -1.29 -10.36 40.13
C LEU A 90 -1.61 -10.74 38.67
N ALA A 91 -1.77 -12.02 38.36
CA ALA A 91 -1.99 -12.49 36.99
C ALA A 91 -3.48 -12.72 36.63
N LEU A 92 -4.39 -12.78 37.62
CA LEU A 92 -5.83 -12.97 37.34
C LEU A 92 -6.64 -11.66 37.30
N ALA A 93 -6.26 -10.62 38.03
CA ALA A 93 -6.96 -9.33 37.99
C ALA A 93 -6.65 -8.51 36.71
N ALA A 94 -5.57 -8.83 35.99
CA ALA A 94 -5.21 -8.15 34.74
C ALA A 94 -6.01 -8.64 33.52
N ARG A 95 -6.82 -9.71 33.65
CA ARG A 95 -7.52 -10.31 32.51
C ARG A 95 -8.96 -9.82 32.33
N GLU A 96 -9.55 -9.19 33.34
CA GLU A 96 -10.87 -8.54 33.25
C GLU A 96 -10.80 -7.05 32.89
N ALA A 97 -9.63 -6.40 32.95
CA ALA A 97 -9.45 -5.03 32.46
C ALA A 97 -9.26 -4.94 30.92
N ALA A 98 -9.23 -6.07 30.21
CA ALA A 98 -8.98 -6.13 28.77
C ALA A 98 -10.25 -5.96 27.91
N THR A 99 -11.45 -5.93 28.51
CA THR A 99 -12.74 -5.83 27.79
C THR A 99 -13.38 -4.45 27.84
N ALA A 100 -12.82 -3.50 28.59
CA ALA A 100 -13.18 -2.09 28.51
C ALA A 100 -12.19 -1.33 27.61
N ARG A 101 -11.93 -1.86 26.40
CA ARG A 101 -11.49 -0.98 25.32
C ARG A 101 -12.68 -0.11 25.00
N ALA A 102 -12.74 1.06 25.65
CA ALA A 102 -13.61 2.15 25.24
C ALA A 102 -13.54 2.20 23.71
N GLU A 103 -14.68 1.96 23.05
CA GLU A 103 -14.82 2.13 21.62
C GLU A 103 -14.47 3.59 21.34
N VAL A 104 -13.20 3.85 21.07
CA VAL A 104 -12.74 5.14 20.57
C VAL A 104 -13.58 5.35 19.32
N PRO A 105 -14.39 6.41 19.25
CA PRO A 105 -15.32 6.61 18.16
C PRO A 105 -14.54 6.44 16.87
N GLU A 106 -14.98 5.46 16.09
CA GLU A 106 -14.30 4.96 14.92
C GLU A 106 -14.13 6.12 13.93
N ARG A 107 -12.95 6.76 13.96
CA ARG A 107 -12.67 7.93 13.13
C ARG A 107 -12.90 7.55 11.67
N GLN A 108 -13.45 8.48 10.90
CA GLN A 108 -13.62 8.30 9.45
C GLN A 108 -12.22 8.09 8.83
N LEU A 109 -12.10 7.18 7.87
CA LEU A 109 -10.84 6.92 7.16
C LEU A 109 -10.71 7.70 5.85
N ILE A 110 -11.77 8.45 5.51
CA ILE A 110 -11.92 9.23 4.29
C ILE A 110 -12.28 10.67 4.66
N ILE A 111 -11.55 11.64 4.10
CA ILE A 111 -11.91 13.06 4.16
C ILE A 111 -12.35 13.46 2.77
N ASP A 112 -13.59 13.90 2.62
CA ASP A 112 -14.05 14.50 1.38
C ASP A 112 -14.73 15.85 1.66
N GLU A 113 -13.96 16.93 1.56
CA GLU A 113 -14.48 18.29 1.70
C GLU A 113 -15.23 18.75 0.45
N THR A 114 -14.85 18.22 -0.69
CA THR A 114 -15.36 18.60 -2.02
C THR A 114 -16.62 17.85 -2.43
N LYS A 115 -16.99 16.79 -1.70
CA LYS A 115 -18.02 15.81 -2.12
C LYS A 115 -17.72 15.27 -3.52
N LEU A 116 -16.44 15.04 -3.80
CA LEU A 116 -15.95 14.47 -5.04
C LEU A 116 -16.45 13.03 -5.23
N VAL A 117 -16.64 12.32 -4.11
CA VAL A 117 -17.04 10.93 -4.03
C VAL A 117 -18.49 10.84 -3.55
N ALA A 118 -19.27 9.96 -4.17
CA ALA A 118 -20.64 9.70 -3.74
C ALA A 118 -20.64 8.98 -2.38
N SER A 119 -21.62 9.28 -1.51
CA SER A 119 -21.69 8.68 -0.16
C SER A 119 -21.81 7.15 -0.14
N SER A 120 -22.32 6.53 -1.22
CA SER A 120 -22.30 5.07 -1.38
C SER A 120 -20.88 4.53 -1.58
N THR A 121 -20.07 5.24 -2.36
CA THR A 121 -18.66 4.94 -2.57
C THR A 121 -17.85 5.19 -1.30
N GLU A 122 -18.11 6.28 -0.56
CA GLU A 122 -17.46 6.53 0.74
C GLU A 122 -17.67 5.37 1.71
N LYS A 123 -18.92 4.90 1.87
CA LYS A 123 -19.24 3.74 2.73
C LYS A 123 -18.51 2.47 2.30
N TYR A 124 -18.44 2.22 0.99
CA TYR A 124 -17.72 1.07 0.43
C TYR A 124 -16.21 1.14 0.74
N LEU A 125 -15.60 2.30 0.48
CA LEU A 125 -14.19 2.55 0.73
C LEU A 125 -13.87 2.45 2.23
N ASP A 126 -14.72 3.01 3.10
CA ASP A 126 -14.54 2.95 4.55
C ASP A 126 -14.58 1.50 5.06
N GLY A 127 -15.49 0.67 4.54
CA GLY A 127 -15.54 -0.76 4.82
C GLY A 127 -14.27 -1.51 4.41
N LEU A 128 -13.76 -1.26 3.20
CA LEU A 128 -12.51 -1.86 2.72
C LEU A 128 -11.30 -1.46 3.57
N LEU A 129 -11.16 -0.16 3.85
CA LEU A 129 -10.03 0.40 4.60
C LEU A 129 -10.05 -0.07 6.06
N ARG A 130 -11.23 -0.18 6.68
CA ARG A 130 -11.41 -0.75 8.02
C ARG A 130 -11.07 -2.24 8.05
N GLY A 131 -11.51 -3.00 7.04
CA GLY A 131 -11.15 -4.41 6.90
C GLY A 131 -9.64 -4.60 6.87
N LEU A 132 -8.95 -3.84 6.02
CA LEU A 132 -7.48 -3.85 5.95
C LEU A 132 -6.83 -3.48 7.29
N GLN A 133 -7.27 -2.40 7.92
CA GLN A 133 -6.68 -1.92 9.17
C GLN A 133 -6.89 -2.92 10.32
N ARG A 134 -8.06 -3.56 10.38
CA ARG A 134 -8.37 -4.58 11.39
C ARG A 134 -7.51 -5.82 11.22
N ASP A 135 -7.35 -6.29 9.98
CA ASP A 135 -6.74 -7.59 9.71
C ASP A 135 -5.21 -7.50 9.65
N THR A 136 -4.65 -6.38 9.17
CA THR A 136 -3.20 -6.21 8.98
C THR A 136 -2.55 -5.20 9.92
N GLY A 137 -3.33 -4.33 10.56
CA GLY A 137 -2.84 -3.18 11.32
C GLY A 137 -2.29 -2.03 10.45
N LEU A 138 -2.33 -2.15 9.12
CA LEU A 138 -1.87 -1.10 8.21
C LEU A 138 -2.89 0.03 8.11
N LYS A 139 -2.42 1.27 8.15
CA LYS A 139 -3.26 2.47 8.01
C LYS A 139 -3.23 2.93 6.56
N VAL A 140 -4.38 2.86 5.89
CA VAL A 140 -4.60 3.50 4.59
C VAL A 140 -5.67 4.57 4.76
N ARG A 141 -5.43 5.75 4.16
CA ARG A 141 -6.30 6.93 4.26
C ARG A 141 -6.57 7.50 2.88
N VAL A 142 -7.77 8.02 2.69
CA VAL A 142 -8.17 8.72 1.46
C VAL A 142 -8.48 10.16 1.81
N ILE A 143 -7.90 11.11 1.08
CA ILE A 143 -8.06 12.55 1.29
C ILE A 143 -8.46 13.19 -0.04
N CYS A 144 -9.61 13.85 -0.07
CA CYS A 144 -10.06 14.64 -1.20
C CYS A 144 -9.94 16.13 -0.85
N PRO A 145 -8.78 16.77 -1.14
CA PRO A 145 -8.58 18.18 -0.82
C PRO A 145 -9.41 19.09 -1.74
N PRO A 146 -9.61 20.36 -1.34
CA PRO A 146 -10.17 21.39 -2.20
C PRO A 146 -9.43 21.50 -3.54
N ALA A 147 -10.18 21.78 -4.61
CA ALA A 147 -9.64 21.91 -5.96
C ALA A 147 -8.62 23.05 -6.07
N GLY A 148 -7.48 22.79 -6.72
CA GLY A 148 -6.37 23.70 -6.95
C GLY A 148 -5.26 23.66 -5.91
N ILE A 149 -5.45 23.00 -4.76
CA ILE A 149 -4.48 23.06 -3.66
C ILE A 149 -3.20 22.27 -3.96
N GLN A 150 -3.26 21.13 -4.67
CA GLN A 150 -2.04 20.36 -4.99
C GLN A 150 -1.06 21.14 -5.87
N GLY A 151 -1.53 22.13 -6.63
CA GLY A 151 -0.66 22.99 -7.43
C GLY A 151 0.30 23.83 -6.56
N ASP A 152 -0.15 24.21 -5.36
CA ASP A 152 0.61 25.07 -4.45
C ASP A 152 1.16 24.25 -3.27
N ARG A 153 2.42 23.81 -3.38
CA ARG A 153 3.09 22.96 -2.37
C ARG A 153 2.98 23.51 -0.93
N LYS A 154 3.06 24.84 -0.75
CA LYS A 154 2.96 25.47 0.57
C LYS A 154 1.54 25.37 1.12
N ALA A 155 0.53 25.74 0.32
CA ALA A 155 -0.88 25.64 0.70
C ALA A 155 -1.28 24.19 1.00
N PHE A 156 -0.82 23.24 0.18
CA PHE A 156 -1.05 21.82 0.40
C PHE A 156 -0.43 21.32 1.72
N ALA A 157 0.79 21.75 2.04
CA ALA A 157 1.44 21.38 3.29
C ALA A 157 0.74 22.00 4.53
N GLU A 158 0.27 23.23 4.43
CA GLU A 158 -0.51 23.91 5.47
C GLU A 158 -1.85 23.23 5.70
N TYR A 159 -2.53 22.81 4.62
CA TYR A 159 -3.77 22.05 4.65
C TYR A 159 -3.61 20.68 5.31
N LEU A 160 -2.56 19.92 4.94
CA LEU A 160 -2.34 18.57 5.49
C LEU A 160 -1.84 18.56 6.94
N ARG A 161 -1.22 19.62 7.43
CA ARG A 161 -0.65 19.66 8.79
C ARG A 161 -1.66 19.37 9.91
N PRO A 162 -2.83 20.06 10.00
CA PRO A 162 -3.83 19.74 11.01
C PRO A 162 -4.40 18.33 10.82
N ILE A 163 -4.67 17.92 9.57
CA ILE A 163 -5.19 16.59 9.24
C ILE A 163 -4.25 15.49 9.73
N ASN A 164 -2.95 15.61 9.44
CA ASN A 164 -1.96 14.63 9.83
C ASN A 164 -1.84 14.51 11.37
N LYS A 165 -1.94 15.64 12.07
CA LYS A 165 -1.94 15.68 13.54
C LYS A 165 -3.18 15.00 14.12
N ASP A 166 -4.35 15.33 13.59
CA ASP A 166 -5.63 14.85 14.12
C ASP A 166 -5.82 13.36 13.83
N TRP A 167 -5.40 12.89 12.65
CA TRP A 167 -5.61 11.53 12.19
C TRP A 167 -4.49 10.56 12.58
N GLY A 168 -3.39 11.08 13.15
CA GLY A 168 -2.20 10.29 13.42
C GLY A 168 -1.67 9.65 12.14
N VAL A 169 -1.57 10.47 11.08
CA VAL A 169 -0.94 10.07 9.83
C VAL A 169 0.55 9.97 10.10
N ASP A 170 0.95 8.77 10.51
CA ASP A 170 2.32 8.45 10.84
C ASP A 170 3.11 8.08 9.58
N SER A 171 4.43 7.95 9.73
CA SER A 171 5.31 7.43 8.67
C SER A 171 5.00 5.99 8.23
N SER A 172 4.11 5.27 8.92
CA SER A 172 3.62 3.94 8.55
C SER A 172 2.24 3.97 7.85
N THR A 173 1.77 5.14 7.44
CA THR A 173 0.46 5.32 6.78
C THR A 173 0.64 5.46 5.27
N LEU A 174 -0.28 4.90 4.48
CA LEU A 174 -0.41 5.17 3.05
C LEU A 174 -1.59 6.12 2.83
N VAL A 175 -1.35 7.18 2.06
CA VAL A 175 -2.35 8.22 1.78
C VAL A 175 -2.64 8.25 0.28
N ILE A 176 -3.91 8.13 -0.08
CA ILE A 176 -4.43 8.35 -1.42
C ILE A 176 -5.05 9.74 -1.44
N VAL A 177 -4.51 10.64 -2.25
CA VAL A 177 -5.01 12.01 -2.37
C VAL A 177 -5.72 12.16 -3.72
N ALA A 178 -6.98 12.56 -3.73
CA ALA A 178 -7.78 12.70 -4.95
C ALA A 178 -8.36 14.12 -5.07
N GLU A 179 -7.94 14.88 -6.07
CA GLU A 179 -8.36 16.28 -6.24
C GLU A 179 -9.31 16.46 -7.43
N GLU A 180 -10.37 17.23 -7.23
CA GLU A 180 -11.24 17.62 -8.35
C GLU A 180 -10.51 18.53 -9.34
N ARG A 181 -10.63 18.22 -10.63
CA ARG A 181 -10.00 19.02 -11.68
C ARG A 181 -10.74 20.34 -11.88
N ASN A 182 -10.04 21.45 -11.62
CA ASN A 182 -10.51 22.76 -12.03
C ASN A 182 -10.43 22.91 -13.57
N LYS A 183 -11.56 22.72 -14.26
CA LYS A 183 -11.69 22.94 -15.72
C LYS A 183 -11.18 24.33 -16.15
N LYS A 184 -11.24 25.33 -15.27
CA LYS A 184 -10.83 26.72 -15.53
C LYS A 184 -9.32 26.95 -15.61
N GLN A 185 -8.48 26.09 -15.00
CA GLN A 185 -7.02 26.21 -15.13
C GLN A 185 -6.50 25.91 -16.56
N ARG A 186 -7.34 25.32 -17.43
CA ARG A 186 -7.00 25.12 -18.86
C ARG A 186 -6.88 26.41 -19.67
N ASN A 187 -7.46 27.53 -19.22
CA ASN A 187 -7.61 28.70 -20.08
C ASN A 187 -6.39 29.65 -20.10
N GLY A 188 -5.31 29.37 -19.37
CA GLY A 188 -4.17 30.32 -19.29
C GLY A 188 -2.77 29.71 -19.22
N GLN A 189 -2.62 28.43 -18.87
CA GLN A 189 -1.31 27.77 -18.84
C GLN A 189 -1.41 26.43 -19.58
N GLN A 190 -0.53 26.23 -20.58
CA GLN A 190 -0.30 24.95 -21.28
C GLN A 190 0.32 23.92 -20.32
N GLY A 191 -0.34 23.64 -19.20
CA GLY A 191 0.11 22.67 -18.20
C GLY A 191 -0.27 21.24 -18.61
N ARG A 192 0.65 20.31 -18.38
CA ARG A 192 0.38 18.87 -18.44
C ARG A 192 -0.85 18.55 -17.58
N PRO A 193 -1.81 17.73 -18.07
CA PRO A 193 -2.98 17.39 -17.28
C PRO A 193 -2.57 16.69 -15.98
N LEU A 194 -3.00 17.24 -14.85
CA LEU A 194 -2.75 16.63 -13.55
C LEU A 194 -3.62 15.37 -13.39
N PRO A 195 -3.05 14.27 -12.87
CA PRO A 195 -3.82 13.07 -12.55
C PRO A 195 -4.86 13.40 -11.48
N LEU A 196 -6.00 12.72 -11.50
CA LEU A 196 -7.06 12.86 -10.50
C LEU A 196 -6.53 12.52 -9.10
N MET A 197 -5.66 11.53 -9.02
CA MET A 197 -5.18 11.00 -7.75
C MET A 197 -3.67 10.87 -7.72
N THR A 198 -3.12 10.99 -6.52
CA THR A 198 -1.74 10.66 -6.21
C THR A 198 -1.72 9.71 -5.02
N ILE A 199 -0.77 8.77 -5.01
CA ILE A 199 -0.65 7.79 -3.94
C ILE A 199 0.72 7.98 -3.29
N GLN A 200 0.72 8.23 -1.98
CA GLN A 200 1.92 8.50 -1.21
C GLN A 200 2.02 7.50 -0.07
N ALA A 201 3.12 6.76 -0.02
CA ALA A 201 3.43 5.87 1.09
C ALA A 201 4.35 6.58 2.09
N GLY A 202 4.06 6.45 3.38
CA GLY A 202 4.95 6.92 4.43
C GLY A 202 6.28 6.15 4.45
N PHE A 203 7.33 6.81 4.89
CA PHE A 203 8.70 6.28 4.86
C PHE A 203 8.86 4.94 5.60
N ARG A 204 8.29 4.77 6.80
CA ARG A 204 8.37 3.50 7.55
C ARG A 204 7.59 2.38 6.88
N LEU A 205 6.51 2.71 6.15
CA LEU A 205 5.79 1.72 5.36
C LEU A 205 6.65 1.23 4.18
N GLN A 206 7.30 2.16 3.48
CA GLN A 206 8.21 1.84 2.37
C GLN A 206 9.41 1.01 2.86
N GLU A 207 9.95 1.34 4.04
CA GLU A 207 11.02 0.57 4.67
C GLU A 207 10.57 -0.84 5.07
N ARG A 208 9.36 -0.97 5.65
CA ARG A 208 8.80 -2.28 6.00
C ARG A 208 8.62 -3.20 4.79
N PHE A 209 8.24 -2.63 3.64
CA PHE A 209 8.03 -3.36 2.40
C PHE A 209 9.10 -3.05 1.36
N GLN A 210 10.33 -2.81 1.82
CA GLN A 210 11.45 -2.44 0.94
C GLN A 210 11.62 -3.47 -0.18
N TYR A 211 11.81 -2.98 -1.42
CA TYR A 211 11.92 -3.77 -2.65
C TYR A 211 10.66 -4.55 -3.08
N ARG A 212 9.59 -4.51 -2.27
CA ARG A 212 8.34 -5.24 -2.53
C ARG A 212 7.20 -4.31 -2.90
N LEU A 213 7.13 -3.15 -2.25
CA LEU A 213 6.27 -2.03 -2.61
C LEU A 213 7.13 -0.94 -3.24
N THR A 214 7.16 -0.91 -4.57
CA THR A 214 7.97 0.06 -5.32
C THR A 214 7.23 1.38 -5.51
N GLN A 215 7.97 2.48 -5.67
CA GLN A 215 7.38 3.75 -6.09
C GLN A 215 6.75 3.63 -7.48
N ASP A 216 7.32 2.81 -8.36
CA ASP A 216 6.78 2.54 -9.70
C ASP A 216 5.40 1.91 -9.66
N TYR A 217 5.15 0.99 -8.71
CA TYR A 217 3.80 0.48 -8.49
C TYR A 217 2.82 1.59 -8.09
N LEU A 218 3.20 2.47 -7.15
CA LEU A 218 2.31 3.55 -6.67
C LEU A 218 2.01 4.55 -7.79
N LEU A 219 3.03 4.94 -8.56
CA LEU A 219 2.89 5.81 -9.72
C LEU A 219 2.06 5.14 -10.81
N GLY A 220 2.33 3.87 -11.12
CA GLY A 220 1.57 3.11 -12.11
C GLY A 220 0.11 2.92 -11.72
N CYS A 221 -0.20 2.77 -10.43
CA CYS A 221 -1.57 2.71 -9.93
C CYS A 221 -2.26 4.08 -10.05
N ALA A 222 -1.59 5.15 -9.63
CA ALA A 222 -2.09 6.52 -9.76
C ALA A 222 -2.31 6.92 -11.22
N ASP A 223 -1.43 6.52 -12.13
CA ASP A 223 -1.57 6.78 -13.57
C ASP A 223 -2.71 5.94 -14.16
N ARG A 224 -2.74 4.62 -13.91
CA ARG A 224 -3.77 3.73 -14.46
C ARG A 224 -5.18 4.20 -14.14
N PHE A 225 -5.43 4.60 -12.89
CA PHE A 225 -6.77 4.97 -12.42
C PHE A 225 -7.01 6.48 -12.34
N GLY A 226 -5.96 7.29 -12.27
CA GLY A 226 -6.06 8.74 -12.12
C GLY A 226 -5.93 9.52 -13.42
N PHE A 227 -5.46 8.91 -14.52
CA PHE A 227 -5.26 9.65 -15.77
C PHE A 227 -6.60 10.14 -16.36
N PRO A 228 -6.63 11.31 -17.03
CA PRO A 228 -7.89 11.86 -17.52
C PRO A 228 -8.70 10.98 -18.43
N THR A 229 -8.07 10.20 -19.30
CA THR A 229 -8.75 9.28 -20.20
C THR A 229 -9.55 8.25 -19.40
N THR A 230 -8.90 7.54 -18.48
CA THR A 230 -9.54 6.53 -17.64
C THR A 230 -10.67 7.11 -16.79
N VAL A 231 -10.43 8.26 -16.16
CA VAL A 231 -11.42 8.90 -15.27
C VAL A 231 -12.64 9.36 -16.04
N ASN A 232 -12.48 9.88 -17.26
CA ASN A 232 -13.59 10.30 -18.09
C ASN A 232 -14.41 9.11 -18.60
N GLU A 233 -13.77 7.98 -18.88
CA GLU A 233 -14.42 6.75 -19.36
C GLU A 233 -15.18 6.02 -18.24
N ARG A 234 -14.54 5.84 -17.07
CA ARG A 234 -15.11 5.06 -15.95
C ARG A 234 -15.90 5.90 -14.96
N GLY A 235 -15.63 7.20 -14.92
CA GLY A 235 -16.11 8.11 -13.88
C GLY A 235 -15.22 8.14 -12.63
N THR A 236 -15.31 9.24 -11.88
CA THR A 236 -14.51 9.50 -10.67
C THR A 236 -14.71 8.42 -9.60
N ASN A 237 -15.96 8.04 -9.33
CA ASN A 237 -16.31 7.08 -8.29
C ASN A 237 -15.70 5.70 -8.56
N GLU A 238 -15.88 5.15 -9.76
CA GLU A 238 -15.36 3.83 -10.11
C GLU A 238 -13.84 3.82 -10.18
N SER A 239 -13.22 4.92 -10.65
CA SER A 239 -11.78 5.08 -10.64
C SER A 239 -11.21 5.06 -9.22
N MET A 240 -11.85 5.74 -8.27
CA MET A 240 -11.46 5.75 -6.86
C MET A 240 -11.65 4.39 -6.18
N LYS A 241 -12.76 3.70 -6.46
CA LYS A 241 -12.99 2.33 -5.97
C LYS A 241 -11.92 1.38 -6.46
N ALA A 242 -11.66 1.37 -7.78
CA ALA A 242 -10.69 0.47 -8.39
C ALA A 242 -9.27 0.73 -7.87
N ALA A 243 -8.85 2.00 -7.78
CA ALA A 243 -7.53 2.36 -7.24
C ALA A 243 -7.37 1.91 -5.77
N THR A 244 -8.36 2.21 -4.93
CA THR A 244 -8.30 1.87 -3.51
C THR A 244 -8.34 0.36 -3.30
N ALA A 245 -9.20 -0.36 -4.02
CA ALA A 245 -9.27 -1.82 -3.98
C ALA A 245 -7.94 -2.46 -4.43
N ASN A 246 -7.29 -1.91 -5.47
CA ASN A 246 -6.00 -2.38 -5.93
C ASN A 246 -4.91 -2.21 -4.86
N VAL A 247 -4.83 -1.02 -4.24
CA VAL A 247 -3.88 -0.76 -3.15
C VAL A 247 -4.13 -1.68 -1.96
N VAL A 248 -5.39 -1.83 -1.54
CA VAL A 248 -5.78 -2.69 -0.41
C VAL A 248 -5.40 -4.16 -0.69
N ALA A 249 -5.71 -4.67 -1.88
CA ALA A 249 -5.35 -6.03 -2.27
C ALA A 249 -3.83 -6.25 -2.26
N VAL A 250 -3.06 -5.28 -2.77
CA VAL A 250 -1.59 -5.37 -2.73
C VAL A 250 -1.07 -5.34 -1.30
N MET A 251 -1.62 -4.50 -0.42
CA MET A 251 -1.23 -4.49 0.99
C MET A 251 -1.51 -5.84 1.67
N PHE A 252 -2.65 -6.48 1.40
CA PHE A 252 -2.94 -7.83 1.90
C PHE A 252 -1.92 -8.86 1.40
N SER A 253 -1.68 -8.90 0.10
CA SER A 253 -0.69 -9.82 -0.48
C SER A 253 0.72 -9.60 0.09
N LEU A 254 1.10 -8.34 0.35
CA LEU A 254 2.41 -8.02 0.94
C LEU A 254 2.54 -8.49 2.39
N VAL A 255 1.43 -8.52 3.14
CA VAL A 255 1.40 -9.02 4.52
C VAL A 255 1.38 -10.55 4.55
N ASP A 256 0.63 -11.18 3.63
CA ASP A 256 0.45 -12.63 3.61
C ASP A 256 1.68 -13.39 3.10
N ASP A 257 2.33 -12.91 2.03
CA ASP A 257 3.48 -13.59 1.43
C ASP A 257 4.70 -12.65 1.42
N PRO A 258 5.72 -12.89 2.27
CA PRO A 258 6.91 -12.05 2.35
C PRO A 258 7.76 -12.03 1.07
N ASN A 259 7.56 -12.97 0.13
CA ASN A 259 8.30 -13.04 -1.12
C ASN A 259 7.60 -12.30 -2.27
N MET A 260 6.32 -11.95 -2.10
CA MET A 260 5.58 -11.20 -3.12
C MET A 260 6.16 -9.81 -3.35
N ARG A 261 6.23 -9.42 -4.63
CA ARG A 261 6.71 -8.11 -5.10
C ARG A 261 5.76 -7.57 -6.14
N TYR A 262 5.44 -6.28 -6.05
CA TYR A 262 4.60 -5.59 -7.01
C TYR A 262 5.40 -4.49 -7.71
N LEU A 263 5.53 -4.64 -9.03
CA LEU A 263 6.10 -3.64 -9.94
C LEU A 263 5.01 -2.93 -10.76
N ALA A 264 3.85 -3.56 -10.90
CA ALA A 264 2.73 -3.04 -11.66
C ALA A 264 1.40 -3.33 -10.94
N PRO A 265 0.34 -2.54 -11.19
CA PRO A 265 -0.98 -2.79 -10.62
C PRO A 265 -1.54 -4.13 -11.09
N PRO A 266 -1.96 -5.04 -10.19
CA PRO A 266 -2.57 -6.32 -10.55
C PRO A 266 -3.83 -6.14 -11.42
N SER A 267 -4.23 -7.22 -12.09
CA SER A 267 -5.47 -7.27 -12.85
C SER A 267 -6.69 -7.16 -11.93
N GLU A 268 -7.85 -6.77 -12.46
CA GLU A 268 -9.08 -6.64 -11.65
C GLU A 268 -9.54 -8.00 -11.09
N GLU A 269 -9.30 -9.08 -11.84
CA GLU A 269 -9.58 -10.45 -11.42
C GLU A 269 -8.72 -10.88 -10.23
N GLU A 270 -7.41 -10.59 -10.28
CA GLU A 270 -6.48 -10.84 -9.18
C GLU A 270 -6.88 -10.05 -7.93
N VAL A 271 -7.19 -8.76 -8.08
CA VAL A 271 -7.65 -7.91 -6.98
C VAL A 271 -8.90 -8.52 -6.34
N SER A 272 -9.89 -8.92 -7.14
CA SER A 272 -11.12 -9.54 -6.63
C SER A 272 -10.84 -10.85 -5.90
N THR A 273 -9.88 -11.65 -6.37
CA THR A 273 -9.52 -12.94 -5.78
C THR A 273 -8.84 -12.73 -4.43
N ILE A 274 -7.94 -11.76 -4.34
CA ILE A 274 -7.28 -11.40 -3.09
C ILE A 274 -8.31 -10.89 -2.08
N LEU A 275 -9.16 -9.93 -2.46
CA LEU A 275 -10.17 -9.38 -1.54
C LEU A 275 -11.17 -10.43 -1.03
N LYS A 276 -11.64 -11.33 -1.91
CA LYS A 276 -12.50 -12.46 -1.52
C LYS A 276 -11.85 -13.39 -0.52
N ARG A 277 -10.53 -13.60 -0.60
CA ARG A 277 -9.77 -14.41 0.38
C ARG A 277 -9.85 -13.81 1.80
N HIS A 278 -9.94 -12.49 1.90
CA HIS A 278 -10.06 -11.74 3.15
C HIS A 278 -11.52 -11.41 3.53
N GLY A 279 -12.51 -11.90 2.76
CA GLY A 279 -13.92 -11.70 3.05
C GLY A 279 -14.43 -10.27 2.75
N LEU A 280 -13.78 -9.59 1.80
CA LEU A 280 -14.16 -8.27 1.29
C LEU A 280 -14.75 -8.33 -0.13
#